data_AF-A0A2P4PTR5-F1
#
_entry.id   AF-A0A2P4PTR5-F1
#
_cell.length_a   1.000
_cell.length_b   1.000
_cell.length_c   1.000
_cell.angle_alpha   90.00
_cell.angle_beta   90.00
_cell.angle_gamma   90.00
#
_symmetry.space_group_name_H-M   'P 1'
#
loop_
_entity.id
_entity.type
_entity.pdbx_description
1 polymer ?
#
loop_
_entity_poly.entity_id
_entity_poly.type
_entity_poly.pdbx_seq_one_letter_code
_entity_poly.pdbx_strand_id
1 'polypeptide(L)'
;IQLKPSKIITHFEKAAIDALREVFPGVINKGCFFHLGQDGWRKIQDYGLAVQYGTNENMSLMLRHLFALAFLPSNEITMAFDTLKSRMPPETNDVVQWFEENYIH
;
A
#
# COMPACT_ATOMS: atom_id res chain seq x y z
N ILE A 1 4.45 -4.40 -33.45
CA ILE A 1 5.29 -3.43 -32.70
C ILE A 1 5.91 -4.19 -31.54
N GLN A 2 7.24 -4.15 -31.37
CA GLN A 2 7.91 -4.76 -30.20
C GLN A 2 8.17 -3.68 -29.16
N LEU A 3 7.57 -3.81 -27.98
CA LEU A 3 7.77 -2.88 -26.88
C LEU A 3 9.08 -3.20 -26.15
N LYS A 4 9.85 -2.17 -25.80
CA LYS A 4 11.11 -2.29 -25.01
C LYS A 4 11.13 -1.25 -23.89
N PRO A 5 10.22 -1.34 -22.92
CA PRO A 5 10.17 -0.39 -21.81
C PRO A 5 11.40 -0.58 -20.90
N SER A 6 11.94 0.52 -20.38
CA SER A 6 12.96 0.48 -19.32
C SER A 6 12.33 0.45 -17.92
N LYS A 7 11.09 0.92 -17.79
CA LYS A 7 10.31 0.98 -16.56
C LYS A 7 8.84 0.72 -16.86
N ILE A 8 8.16 0.03 -15.96
CA ILE A 8 6.70 -0.14 -15.99
C ILE A 8 6.16 0.11 -14.59
N ILE A 9 5.03 0.81 -14.50
CA ILE A 9 4.32 1.09 -13.26
C ILE A 9 3.08 0.20 -13.19
N THR A 10 2.93 -0.57 -12.12
CA THR A 10 1.76 -1.44 -11.88
C THR A 10 1.17 -1.23 -10.50
N HIS A 11 0.00 -1.83 -10.27
CA HIS A 11 -0.51 -2.10 -8.93
C HIS A 11 0.48 -3.01 -8.17
N PHE A 12 0.34 -3.06 -6.84
CA PHE A 12 1.20 -3.87 -5.96
C PHE A 12 0.80 -5.36 -5.92
N GLU A 13 -0.13 -5.79 -6.78
CA GLU A 13 -0.55 -7.19 -6.85
C GLU A 13 0.58 -8.09 -7.37
N LYS A 14 0.87 -9.15 -6.61
CA LYS A 14 1.90 -10.13 -6.95
C LYS A 14 1.72 -10.74 -8.34
N ALA A 15 0.48 -11.07 -8.72
CA ALA A 15 0.17 -11.63 -10.04
C ALA A 15 0.55 -10.68 -11.19
N ALA A 16 0.31 -9.37 -11.02
CA ALA A 16 0.68 -8.36 -12.02
C ALA A 16 2.21 -8.21 -12.13
N ILE A 17 2.91 -8.24 -10.98
CA ILE A 17 4.38 -8.18 -10.93
C ILE A 17 5.00 -9.41 -11.60
N ASP A 18 4.47 -10.61 -11.33
CA ASP A 18 4.99 -11.86 -11.86
C ASP A 18 4.76 -11.97 -13.37
N ALA A 19 3.55 -11.67 -13.86
CA ALA A 19 3.26 -11.63 -15.30
C ALA A 19 4.16 -10.62 -16.05
N LEU A 20 4.47 -9.49 -15.42
CA LEU A 20 5.35 -8.48 -15.99
C LEU A 20 6.81 -8.94 -16.07
N ARG A 21 7.29 -9.68 -15.08
CA ARG A 21 8.63 -10.29 -15.10
C ARG A 21 8.76 -11.34 -16.20
N GLU A 22 7.70 -12.09 -16.47
CA GLU A 22 7.66 -13.08 -17.56
C GLU A 22 7.67 -12.42 -18.95
N VAL A 23 6.83 -11.41 -19.16
CA VAL A 23 6.66 -10.78 -20.48
C VAL A 23 7.79 -9.77 -20.79
N PHE A 24 8.32 -9.08 -19.78
CA PHE A 24 9.38 -8.09 -19.92
C PHE A 24 10.57 -8.36 -18.97
N PRO A 25 11.36 -9.42 -19.20
CA PRO A 25 12.50 -9.74 -18.35
C PRO A 25 13.49 -8.57 -18.22
N GLY A 26 13.93 -8.30 -17.00
CA GLY A 26 14.91 -7.23 -16.71
C GLY A 26 14.34 -5.81 -16.68
N VAL A 27 13.04 -5.61 -16.90
CA VAL A 27 12.41 -4.29 -16.73
C VAL A 27 12.33 -3.90 -15.26
N ILE A 28 12.47 -2.61 -14.96
CA ILE A 28 12.26 -2.10 -13.61
C ILE A 28 10.74 -1.95 -13.38
N ASN A 29 10.18 -2.79 -12.52
CA ASN A 29 8.83 -2.60 -12.01
C ASN A 29 8.80 -1.54 -10.90
N LYS A 30 7.77 -0.69 -10.91
CA LYS A 30 7.47 0.27 -9.85
C LYS A 30 6.00 0.13 -9.43
N GLY A 31 5.73 0.18 -8.13
CA GLY A 31 4.37 0.25 -7.62
C GLY A 31 3.76 1.64 -7.81
N CYS A 32 2.47 1.69 -8.10
CA CYS A 32 1.73 2.93 -8.28
C CYS A 32 1.14 3.44 -6.96
N PHE A 33 1.71 4.52 -6.41
CA PHE A 33 1.21 5.12 -5.17
C PHE A 33 -0.25 5.61 -5.27
N PHE A 34 -0.65 6.11 -6.45
CA PHE A 34 -2.04 6.53 -6.66
C PHE A 34 -3.02 5.36 -6.47
N HIS A 35 -2.72 4.19 -7.04
CA HIS A 35 -3.57 3.02 -6.86
C HIS A 35 -3.56 2.49 -5.43
N LEU A 36 -2.39 2.49 -4.76
CA LEU A 36 -2.31 2.15 -3.34
C LEU A 36 -3.23 3.04 -2.49
N GLY A 37 -3.21 4.36 -2.74
CA GLY A 37 -4.10 5.31 -2.07
C GLY A 37 -5.58 5.07 -2.38
N GLN A 38 -5.92 4.70 -3.61
CA GLN A 38 -7.30 4.36 -4.00
C GLN A 38 -7.80 3.08 -3.32
N ASP A 39 -6.97 2.04 -3.26
CA ASP A 39 -7.29 0.77 -2.60
C ASP A 39 -7.47 0.99 -1.09
N GLY A 40 -6.54 1.73 -0.48
CA GLY A 40 -6.62 2.12 0.92
C GLY A 40 -7.86 2.96 1.25
N TRP A 41 -8.20 3.92 0.39
CA TRP A 41 -9.42 4.72 0.58
C TRP A 41 -10.69 3.86 0.51
N ARG A 42 -10.79 2.95 -0.46
CA ARG A 42 -11.92 2.01 -0.55
C ARG A 42 -12.04 1.18 0.73
N LYS A 43 -10.93 0.70 1.28
CA LYS A 43 -10.94 -0.08 2.53
C LYS A 43 -11.35 0.74 3.75
N ILE A 44 -10.86 1.97 3.87
CA ILE A 44 -11.31 2.91 4.91
C ILE A 44 -12.85 3.10 4.83
N GLN A 45 -13.41 3.19 3.62
CA GLN A 45 -14.86 3.28 3.42
C GLN A 45 -15.59 1.98 3.76
N ASP A 46 -15.07 0.82 3.31
CA ASP A 46 -15.65 -0.51 3.54
C ASP A 46 -15.81 -0.81 5.05
N TYR A 47 -14.83 -0.40 5.85
CA TYR A 47 -14.84 -0.58 7.30
C TYR A 47 -15.58 0.55 8.06
N GLY A 48 -16.32 1.42 7.35
CA GLY A 48 -17.16 2.44 7.97
C GLY A 48 -16.40 3.65 8.56
N LEU A 49 -15.11 3.79 8.26
CA LEU A 49 -14.25 4.84 8.83
C LEU A 49 -14.27 6.15 8.03
N ALA A 50 -15.03 6.24 6.94
CA ALA A 50 -15.04 7.40 6.03
C ALA A 50 -15.31 8.73 6.75
N VAL A 51 -16.32 8.77 7.65
CA VAL A 51 -16.64 9.97 8.43
C VAL A 51 -15.51 10.32 9.37
N GLN A 52 -15.04 9.34 10.15
CA GLN A 52 -13.96 9.56 11.12
C GLN A 52 -12.66 10.00 10.44
N TYR A 53 -12.31 9.41 9.29
CA TYR A 53 -11.17 9.83 8.48
C TYR A 53 -11.26 11.29 8.04
N GLY A 54 -12.47 11.79 7.76
CA GLY A 54 -12.72 13.17 7.37
C GLY A 54 -12.80 14.16 8.53
N THR A 55 -13.12 13.70 9.74
CA THR A 55 -13.32 14.58 10.91
C THR A 55 -12.23 14.48 11.98
N ASN A 56 -11.41 13.43 11.98
CA ASN A 56 -10.32 13.20 12.91
C ASN A 56 -8.98 13.23 12.17
N GLU A 57 -8.31 14.37 12.20
CA GLU A 57 -7.03 14.58 11.50
C GLU A 57 -5.93 13.62 11.98
N ASN A 58 -5.87 13.33 13.28
CA ASN A 58 -4.86 12.45 13.84
C ASN A 58 -5.00 11.02 13.31
N MET A 59 -6.22 10.46 13.34
CA MET A 59 -6.51 9.15 12.75
C MET A 59 -6.23 9.14 11.25
N SER A 60 -6.67 10.20 10.55
CA SER A 60 -6.44 10.38 9.12
C SER A 60 -4.95 10.33 8.77
N LEU A 61 -4.12 11.03 9.55
CA LEU A 61 -2.66 11.03 9.39
C LEU A 61 -2.05 9.65 9.66
N MET A 62 -2.49 8.97 10.71
CA MET A 62 -1.99 7.63 11.05
C MET A 62 -2.30 6.61 9.96
N LEU A 63 -3.52 6.63 9.39
CA LEU A 63 -3.87 5.79 8.25
C LEU A 63 -3.04 6.13 7.00
N ARG A 64 -2.72 7.41 6.76
CA ARG A 64 -1.82 7.80 5.67
C ARG A 64 -0.37 7.33 5.88
N HIS A 65 0.08 7.14 7.12
CA HIS A 65 1.41 6.58 7.37
C HIS A 65 1.55 5.14 6.86
N LEU A 66 0.47 4.34 6.83
CA LEU A 66 0.50 3.01 6.21
C LEU A 66 0.91 3.12 4.73
N PHE A 67 0.30 4.05 3.98
CA PHE A 67 0.64 4.25 2.57
C PHE A 67 2.03 4.84 2.38
N ALA A 68 2.49 5.66 3.33
CA ALA A 68 3.83 6.26 3.30
C ALA A 68 4.96 5.22 3.40
N LEU A 69 4.68 3.99 3.88
CA LEU A 69 5.64 2.88 3.87
C LEU A 69 6.19 2.57 2.47
N ALA A 70 5.44 2.89 1.41
CA ALA A 70 5.89 2.74 0.02
C ALA A 70 7.13 3.56 -0.34
N PHE A 71 7.51 4.54 0.49
CA PHE A 71 8.70 5.38 0.30
C PHE A 71 9.92 4.91 1.10
N LEU A 72 9.79 3.88 1.94
CA LEU A 72 10.90 3.34 2.70
C LEU A 72 11.72 2.33 1.88
N PRO A 73 13.01 2.15 2.21
CA PRO A 73 13.77 0.99 1.78
C PRO A 73 13.06 -0.31 2.20
N SER A 74 13.07 -1.33 1.35
CA SER A 74 12.32 -2.57 1.60
C SER A 74 12.73 -3.28 2.89
N ASN A 75 13.99 -3.14 3.32
CA ASN A 75 14.51 -3.71 4.56
C ASN A 75 14.02 -2.98 5.82
N GLU A 76 13.36 -1.83 5.70
CA GLU A 76 12.83 -1.03 6.82
C GLU A 76 11.31 -1.15 6.96
N ILE A 77 10.61 -1.60 5.90
CA ILE A 77 9.14 -1.60 5.83
C ILE A 77 8.51 -2.40 6.98
N THR A 78 8.96 -3.64 7.23
CA THR A 78 8.36 -4.51 8.25
C THR A 78 8.47 -3.90 9.65
N MET A 79 9.66 -3.43 10.04
CA MET A 79 9.89 -2.81 11.34
C MET A 79 9.11 -1.49 11.50
N ALA A 80 9.05 -0.68 10.44
CA ALA A 80 8.27 0.56 10.44
C ALA A 80 6.77 0.26 10.56
N PHE A 81 6.27 -0.76 9.86
CA PHE A 81 4.89 -1.23 9.97
C PHE A 81 4.55 -1.70 11.39
N ASP A 82 5.38 -2.54 12.00
CA ASP A 82 5.16 -3.01 13.38
C ASP A 82 5.11 -1.85 14.38
N THR A 83 5.98 -0.85 14.18
CA THR A 83 5.98 0.38 14.99
C THR A 83 4.67 1.16 14.82
N LEU A 84 4.19 1.32 13.59
CA LEU A 84 2.90 1.97 13.32
C LEU A 84 1.76 1.19 13.96
N LYS A 85 1.65 -0.11 13.68
CA LYS A 85 0.61 -1.02 14.19
C LYS A 85 0.46 -0.94 15.70
N SER A 86 1.57 -0.89 16.46
CA SER A 86 1.53 -0.76 17.92
C SER A 86 0.90 0.54 18.45
N ARG A 87 0.81 1.57 17.60
CA ARG A 87 0.30 2.90 17.96
C ARG A 87 -1.09 3.17 17.39
N MET A 88 -1.55 2.35 16.45
CA MET A 88 -2.82 2.55 15.75
C MET A 88 -4.02 2.45 16.72
N PRO A 89 -5.07 3.28 16.55
CA PRO A 89 -6.28 3.16 17.33
C PRO A 89 -6.99 1.82 17.04
N PRO A 90 -7.59 1.15 18.04
CA PRO A 90 -8.24 -0.15 17.85
C PRO A 90 -9.31 -0.16 16.76
N GLU A 91 -10.01 0.94 16.56
CA GLU A 91 -11.03 1.10 15.52
C GLU A 91 -10.47 1.05 14.09
N THR A 92 -9.15 1.16 13.92
CA THR A 92 -8.48 1.04 12.61
C THR A 92 -7.93 -0.36 12.33
N ASN A 93 -8.09 -1.31 13.27
CA ASN A 93 -7.49 -2.64 13.19
C ASN A 93 -7.80 -3.38 11.89
N ASP A 94 -9.04 -3.29 11.38
CA ASP A 94 -9.43 -3.96 10.14
C ASP A 94 -8.65 -3.43 8.92
N VAL A 95 -8.42 -2.11 8.86
CA VAL A 95 -7.60 -1.51 7.79
C VAL A 95 -6.13 -1.90 7.95
N VAL A 96 -5.60 -1.91 9.18
CA VAL A 96 -4.21 -2.27 9.46
C VAL A 96 -3.94 -3.73 9.11
N GLN A 97 -4.84 -4.63 9.52
CA GLN A 97 -4.74 -6.06 9.21
C GLN A 97 -4.83 -6.29 7.70
N TRP A 98 -5.79 -5.66 7.02
CA TRP A 98 -5.88 -5.74 5.55
C TRP A 98 -4.57 -5.29 4.89
N PHE A 99 -3.98 -4.20 5.37
CA PHE A 99 -2.72 -3.69 4.80
C PHE A 99 -1.56 -4.67 5.01
N GLU A 100 -1.47 -5.29 6.18
CA GLU A 100 -0.47 -6.32 6.51
C GLU A 100 -0.54 -7.52 5.55
N GLU A 101 -1.76 -8.05 5.37
CA GLU A 101 -2.03 -9.23 4.53
C GLU A 101 -1.74 -9.00 3.05
N ASN A 102 -1.79 -7.75 2.58
CA ASN A 102 -1.68 -7.43 1.15
C ASN A 102 -0.35 -6.78 0.75
N TYR A 103 0.38 -6.13 1.67
CA TYR A 103 1.54 -5.30 1.31
C TYR A 103 2.80 -5.50 2.17
N ILE A 104 2.74 -6.22 3.29
CA ILE A 104 3.91 -6.36 4.19
C ILE A 104 4.63 -7.71 4.01
N HIS A 105 3.92 -8.76 3.61
CA HIS A 105 4.44 -10.13 3.47
C HIS A 105 4.40 -10.66 2.03
#